data_AF-A0A964MRS3-F1
#
_entry.id   AF-A0A964MRS3-F1
#
_cell.length_a   1.000
_cell.length_b   1.000
_cell.length_c   1.000
_cell.angle_alpha   90.00
_cell.angle_beta   90.00
_cell.angle_gamma   90.00
#
_symmetry.space_group_name_H-M   'P 1'
#
loop_
_entity.id
_entity.type
_entity.pdbx_description
1 polymer ?
#
loop_
_entity_poly.entity_id
_entity_poly.type
_entity_poly.pdbx_seq_one_letter_code
_entity_poly.pdbx_strand_id
1 'polypeptide(L)'
;MASVATRVKKGSVREEDAATHHLRHVITNVVGGPEVGVTVEARSFQVQAGDRLLLCSDGLTEMVAHEQIAAVLAAEAEPEGAARQLLAQANAAAGRDNITVAIARFGLRI
;
A
#
# COMPACT_ATOMS: atom_id res chain seq x y z
N MET A 1 0.28 -9.17 20.88
CA MET A 1 1.64 -8.78 20.42
C MET A 1 1.54 -7.48 19.64
N ALA A 2 2.58 -6.62 19.62
CA ALA A 2 2.57 -5.36 18.86
C ALA A 2 3.21 -5.54 17.47
N SER A 3 2.61 -4.97 16.43
CA SER A 3 3.18 -4.98 15.07
C SER A 3 4.46 -4.17 15.01
N VAL A 4 5.29 -4.44 14.00
CA VAL A 4 6.49 -3.64 13.74
C VAL A 4 6.13 -2.17 13.51
N ALA A 5 5.04 -1.90 12.78
CA ALA A 5 4.53 -0.55 12.57
C ALA A 5 4.18 0.17 13.89
N THR A 6 3.55 -0.53 14.86
CA THR A 6 3.29 0.03 16.19
C THR A 6 4.58 0.29 16.97
N ARG A 7 5.59 -0.57 16.81
CA ARG A 7 6.88 -0.44 17.50
C ARG A 7 7.73 0.70 16.94
N VAL A 8 7.68 0.95 15.62
CA VAL A 8 8.27 2.13 14.98
C VAL A 8 7.58 3.40 15.48
N LYS A 9 6.24 3.45 15.49
CA LYS A 9 5.49 4.60 16.05
C LYS A 9 5.82 4.90 17.51
N LYS A 10 6.23 3.90 18.29
CA LYS A 10 6.67 4.03 19.70
C LYS A 10 8.19 4.26 19.87
N GLY A 11 8.95 4.38 18.78
CA GLY A 11 10.41 4.60 18.81
C GLY A 11 11.24 3.38 19.22
N SER A 12 10.63 2.18 19.27
CA SER A 12 11.26 0.94 19.75
C SER A 12 11.85 0.06 18.65
N VAL A 13 11.67 0.44 17.38
CA VAL A 13 12.31 -0.13 16.18
C VAL A 13 12.59 1.04 15.24
N ARG A 14 13.76 1.09 14.60
CA ARG A 14 14.05 2.12 13.59
C ARG A 14 13.29 1.79 12.31
N GLU A 15 12.88 2.81 11.57
CA GLU A 15 12.09 2.65 10.34
C GLU A 15 12.84 1.83 9.27
N GLU A 16 14.17 1.99 9.20
CA GLU A 16 15.09 1.20 8.36
C GLU A 16 15.07 -0.30 8.68
N ASP A 17 14.94 -0.67 9.95
CA ASP A 17 14.94 -2.06 10.41
C ASP A 17 13.55 -2.71 10.29
N ALA A 18 12.50 -1.91 10.08
CA ALA A 18 11.13 -2.38 10.04
C ALA A 18 10.88 -3.33 8.85
N ALA A 19 11.49 -3.04 7.71
CA ALA A 19 11.33 -3.80 6.47
C ALA A 19 11.94 -5.22 6.53
N THR A 20 12.95 -5.44 7.38
CA THR A 20 13.64 -6.74 7.52
C THR A 20 13.31 -7.46 8.84
N HIS A 21 12.47 -6.87 9.67
CA HIS A 21 12.13 -7.44 10.99
C HIS A 21 11.28 -8.70 10.84
N HIS A 22 11.57 -9.75 11.63
CA HIS A 22 10.87 -11.04 11.55
C HIS A 22 9.36 -10.95 11.83
N LEU A 23 8.90 -9.92 12.55
CA LEU A 23 7.47 -9.63 12.81
C LEU A 23 6.82 -8.66 11.81
N ARG A 24 7.45 -8.33 10.67
CA ARG A 24 6.95 -7.28 9.76
C ARG A 24 5.53 -7.54 9.23
N HIS A 25 5.14 -8.80 9.08
CA HIS A 25 3.80 -9.21 8.62
C HIS A 25 2.77 -9.43 9.75
N VAL A 26 3.11 -9.14 11.02
CA VAL A 26 2.17 -9.34 12.14
C VAL A 26 1.12 -8.23 12.15
N ILE A 27 -0.09 -8.58 11.76
CA ILE A 27 -1.27 -7.70 11.81
C ILE A 27 -1.88 -7.73 13.22
N THR A 28 -2.15 -6.56 13.78
CA THR A 28 -2.69 -6.40 15.15
C THR A 28 -4.10 -5.83 15.23
N ASN A 29 -4.72 -5.50 14.10
CA ASN A 29 -6.08 -4.99 14.01
C ASN A 29 -6.74 -5.64 12.79
N VAL A 30 -7.68 -6.55 13.01
CA VAL A 30 -8.23 -7.42 11.97
C VAL A 30 -9.73 -7.64 12.20
N VAL A 31 -10.50 -7.54 11.11
CA VAL A 31 -11.94 -7.84 11.13
C VAL A 31 -12.12 -9.36 11.27
N GLY A 32 -12.97 -9.78 12.20
CA GLY A 32 -13.20 -11.21 12.47
C GLY A 32 -12.11 -11.88 13.31
N GLY A 33 -11.21 -11.09 13.92
CA GLY A 33 -10.23 -11.59 14.88
C GLY A 33 -10.84 -11.97 16.24
N PRO A 34 -10.00 -12.49 17.17
CA PRO A 34 -10.44 -12.87 18.51
C PRO A 34 -10.79 -11.67 19.41
N GLU A 35 -10.30 -10.47 19.07
CA GLU A 35 -10.63 -9.24 19.80
C GLU A 35 -12.02 -8.72 19.41
N VAL A 36 -12.74 -8.17 20.39
CA VAL A 36 -14.08 -7.61 20.17
C VAL A 36 -13.97 -6.22 19.55
N GLY A 37 -14.44 -6.10 18.31
CA GLY A 37 -14.44 -4.84 17.56
C GLY A 37 -13.14 -4.59 16.80
N VAL A 38 -13.14 -3.53 16.00
CA VAL A 38 -11.97 -3.09 15.23
C VAL A 38 -11.75 -1.60 15.42
N THR A 39 -10.49 -1.19 15.48
CA THR A 39 -10.16 0.23 15.47
C THR A 39 -10.11 0.70 14.01
N VAL A 40 -10.98 1.63 13.63
CA VAL A 40 -11.01 2.19 12.27
C VAL A 40 -10.23 3.51 12.24
N GLU A 41 -9.27 3.61 11.33
CA GLU A 41 -8.60 4.87 11.03
C GLU A 41 -9.27 5.50 9.80
N ALA A 42 -9.92 6.65 10.00
CA ALA A 42 -10.54 7.42 8.92
C ALA A 42 -9.70 8.67 8.64
N ARG A 43 -9.38 8.91 7.37
CA ARG A 43 -8.70 10.11 6.89
C ARG A 43 -9.43 10.72 5.71
N SER A 44 -9.40 12.04 5.63
CA SER A 44 -9.87 12.81 4.49
C SER A 44 -8.71 13.53 3.84
N PHE A 45 -8.75 13.63 2.51
CA PHE A 45 -7.74 14.31 1.71
C PHE A 45 -8.45 15.23 0.73
N GLN A 46 -7.92 16.44 0.53
CA GLN A 46 -8.36 17.27 -0.58
C GLN A 46 -7.67 16.77 -1.85
N VAL A 47 -8.46 16.50 -2.89
CA VAL A 47 -7.97 16.04 -4.19
C VAL A 47 -8.17 17.11 -5.24
N GLN A 48 -7.23 17.22 -6.16
CA GLN A 48 -7.24 18.14 -7.29
C GLN A 48 -7.42 17.37 -8.61
N ALA A 49 -7.81 18.08 -9.66
CA ALA A 49 -7.85 17.50 -11.00
C ALA A 49 -6.43 17.09 -11.43
N GLY A 50 -6.29 15.85 -11.88
CA GLY A 50 -5.00 15.23 -12.19
C GLY A 50 -4.49 14.28 -11.10
N ASP A 51 -5.00 14.38 -9.87
CA ASP A 51 -4.57 13.52 -8.78
C ASP A 51 -4.94 12.06 -9.02
N ARG A 52 -4.13 11.18 -8.44
CA ARG A 52 -4.31 9.73 -8.48
C ARG A 52 -4.25 9.17 -7.08
N LEU A 53 -5.23 8.33 -6.76
CA LEU A 53 -5.24 7.56 -5.53
C LEU A 53 -4.99 6.10 -5.86
N LEU A 54 -3.96 5.52 -5.24
CA LEU A 54 -3.66 4.10 -5.26
C LEU A 54 -4.05 3.50 -3.91
N LEU A 55 -4.88 2.46 -3.94
CA LEU A 55 -5.06 1.53 -2.84
C LEU A 55 -4.49 0.19 -3.26
N CYS A 56 -3.66 -0.42 -2.41
CA CYS A 56 -3.01 -1.69 -2.71
C CYS A 56 -2.85 -2.57 -1.46
N SER A 57 -2.69 -3.87 -1.68
CA SER A 57 -2.17 -4.78 -0.65
C SER A 57 -0.66 -4.63 -0.49
N ASP A 58 -0.13 -5.10 0.64
CA ASP A 58 1.31 -5.23 0.92
C ASP A 58 2.05 -6.05 -0.15
N GLY A 59 1.38 -7.03 -0.77
CA GLY A 59 1.92 -7.77 -1.91
C GLY A 59 2.45 -6.88 -3.06
N LEU A 60 1.95 -5.65 -3.25
CA LEU A 60 2.55 -4.70 -4.19
C LEU A 60 3.83 -4.06 -3.63
N THR A 61 3.74 -3.45 -2.45
CA THR A 61 4.81 -2.60 -1.89
C THR A 61 6.01 -3.40 -1.38
N GLU A 62 5.85 -4.70 -1.16
CA GLU A 62 6.98 -5.61 -0.91
C GLU A 62 7.79 -5.94 -2.16
N MET A 63 7.19 -5.80 -3.35
CA MET A 63 7.78 -6.22 -4.62
C MET A 63 8.23 -5.03 -5.48
N VAL A 64 7.55 -3.89 -5.34
CA VAL A 64 7.79 -2.68 -6.13
C VAL A 64 8.04 -1.50 -5.19
N ALA A 65 9.15 -0.79 -5.38
CA ALA A 65 9.51 0.34 -4.54
C ALA A 65 8.58 1.54 -4.76
N HIS A 66 8.41 2.38 -3.74
CA HIS A 66 7.48 3.52 -3.77
C HIS A 66 7.79 4.50 -4.92
N GLU A 67 9.07 4.71 -5.22
CA GLU A 67 9.53 5.57 -6.31
C GLU A 67 9.14 5.01 -7.68
N GLN A 68 9.20 3.69 -7.85
CA GLN A 68 8.78 3.01 -9.07
C GLN A 68 7.25 3.07 -9.23
N ILE A 69 6.52 2.86 -8.13
CA ILE A 69 5.06 3.02 -8.11
C ILE A 69 4.69 4.44 -8.55
N ALA A 70 5.32 5.46 -7.95
CA ALA A 70 5.08 6.86 -8.30
C ALA A 70 5.40 7.16 -9.77
N ALA A 71 6.51 6.62 -10.30
CA ALA A 71 6.89 6.78 -11.70
C ALA A 71 5.84 6.18 -12.66
N VAL A 72 5.33 4.97 -12.36
CA VAL A 72 4.28 4.33 -13.16
C VAL A 72 2.99 5.15 -13.11
N LEU A 73 2.57 5.59 -11.92
CA LEU A 73 1.37 6.42 -11.76
C LEU A 73 1.48 7.76 -12.51
N ALA A 74 2.68 8.33 -12.62
CA ALA A 74 2.91 9.57 -13.36
C ALA A 74 2.98 9.36 -14.88
N ALA A 75 3.54 8.25 -15.35
CA ALA A 75 3.78 7.98 -16.77
C ALA A 75 2.52 7.50 -17.52
N GLU A 76 1.74 6.62 -16.91
CA GLU A 76 0.56 6.05 -17.54
C GLU A 76 -0.60 7.05 -17.52
N ALA A 77 -1.31 7.29 -18.62
CA ALA A 77 -2.44 8.23 -18.61
C ALA A 77 -3.70 7.63 -17.96
N GLU A 78 -3.97 6.36 -18.24
CA GLU A 78 -5.19 5.66 -17.83
C GLU A 78 -4.96 4.78 -16.59
N PRO A 79 -5.91 4.75 -15.62
CA PRO A 79 -5.78 3.93 -14.42
C PRO A 79 -5.55 2.44 -14.70
N GLU A 80 -6.19 1.91 -15.74
CA GLU A 80 -6.04 0.49 -16.10
C GLU A 80 -4.62 0.16 -16.57
N GLY A 81 -4.00 1.04 -17.36
CA GLY A 81 -2.62 0.88 -17.83
C GLY A 81 -1.64 0.85 -16.66
N ALA A 82 -1.76 1.82 -15.75
CA ALA A 82 -0.98 1.87 -14.52
C ALA A 82 -1.15 0.60 -13.67
N ALA A 83 -2.39 0.13 -13.46
CA ALA A 83 -2.65 -1.07 -12.68
C ALA A 83 -2.00 -2.31 -13.30
N ARG A 84 -2.13 -2.50 -14.62
CA ARG A 84 -1.51 -3.62 -15.35
C ARG A 84 0.01 -3.59 -15.27
N GLN A 85 0.62 -2.41 -15.42
CA GLN A 85 2.06 -2.26 -15.33
C GLN A 85 2.59 -2.56 -13.92
N LEU A 86 1.92 -2.07 -12.87
CA LEU A 86 2.28 -2.38 -11.48
C LEU A 86 2.16 -3.87 -11.17
N LEU A 87 1.08 -4.52 -11.62
CA LEU A 87 0.90 -5.97 -11.48
C LEU A 87 2.01 -6.75 -12.20
N ALA A 88 2.38 -6.33 -13.41
CA ALA A 88 3.46 -6.97 -14.16
C ALA A 88 4.81 -6.85 -13.44
N GLN A 89 5.14 -5.66 -12.92
CA GLN A 89 6.37 -5.42 -12.16
C GLN A 89 6.42 -6.27 -10.89
N ALA A 90 5.33 -6.31 -10.11
CA ALA A 90 5.25 -7.09 -8.89
C ALA A 90 5.38 -8.60 -9.15
N ASN A 91 4.72 -9.11 -10.19
CA ASN A 91 4.83 -10.51 -10.58
C ASN A 91 6.24 -10.88 -11.07
N ALA A 92 6.92 -9.97 -11.78
CA ALA A 92 8.30 -10.18 -12.23
C ALA A 92 9.31 -10.24 -11.06
N ALA A 93 9.03 -9.56 -9.95
CA ALA A 93 9.84 -9.57 -8.73
C ALA A 93 9.63 -10.83 -7.85
N ALA A 94 9.11 -11.92 -8.43
CA ALA A 94 8.85 -13.24 -7.86
C ALA A 94 7.45 -13.48 -7.25
N GLY A 95 6.51 -12.51 -7.30
CA GLY A 95 5.06 -12.74 -7.14
C GLY A 95 4.68 -13.64 -5.95
N ARG A 96 5.21 -13.37 -4.76
CA ARG A 96 5.18 -14.31 -3.62
C ARG A 96 3.89 -14.29 -2.81
N ASP A 97 3.00 -13.33 -3.06
CA ASP A 97 1.74 -13.15 -2.36
C ASP A 97 0.66 -12.62 -3.32
N ASN A 98 -0.59 -12.59 -2.88
CA ASN A 98 -1.70 -11.99 -3.60
C ASN A 98 -1.49 -10.47 -3.73
N ILE A 99 -1.48 -10.01 -4.97
CA ILE A 99 -1.33 -8.59 -5.29
C ILE A 99 -2.70 -8.04 -5.68
N THR A 100 -3.17 -7.02 -4.96
CA THR A 100 -4.40 -6.29 -5.30
C THR A 100 -4.09 -4.81 -5.43
N VAL A 101 -4.62 -4.20 -6.48
CA VAL A 101 -4.42 -2.79 -6.83
C VAL A 101 -5.75 -2.18 -7.28
N ALA A 102 -6.09 -1.02 -6.74
CA ALA A 102 -7.19 -0.18 -7.18
C ALA A 102 -6.68 1.25 -7.38
N ILE A 103 -6.91 1.81 -8.56
CA ILE A 103 -6.45 3.16 -8.93
C ILE A 103 -7.66 4.00 -9.31
N ALA A 104 -7.80 5.16 -8.68
CA ALA A 104 -8.76 6.18 -9.05
C ALA A 104 -8.01 7.41 -9.56
N ARG A 105 -8.45 7.97 -10.68
CA ARG A 105 -7.98 9.25 -11.21
C ARG A 105 -9.07 10.29 -11.01
N PHE A 106 -8.70 11.42 -10.45
CA PHE A 106 -9.60 12.55 -10.26
C PHE A 106 -9.41 13.50 -11.45
N GLY A 107 -10.51 13.82 -12.14
CA GLY A 107 -10.52 14.72 -13.28
C GLY A 107 -11.75 15.59 -13.25
N LEU A 108 -11.70 16.71 -13.97
CA LEU A 108 -12.89 17.52 -14.25
C LEU A 108 -13.74 16.74 -15.24
N ARG A 109 -15.00 16.45 -14.88
CA ARG A 109 -16.01 16.06 -15.87
C ARG A 109 -16.37 17.32 -16.65
N ILE A 110 -15.96 17.36 -17.92
CA ILE A 110 -16.38 18.38 -18.88
C ILE A 110 -17.58 17.82 -19.65
#